data_AF-A0A2S7U2J9-F1
#
_entry.id   AF-A0A2S7U2J9-F1
#
_cell.length_a   1.000
_cell.length_b   1.000
_cell.length_c   1.000
_cell.angle_alpha   90.00
_cell.angle_beta   90.00
_cell.angle_gamma   90.00
#
_symmetry.space_group_name_H-M   'P 1'
#
loop_
_entity.id
_entity.type
_entity.pdbx_description
1 polymer ?
#
loop_
_entity_poly.entity_id
_entity_poly.type
_entity_poly.pdbx_seq_one_letter_code
_entity_poly.pdbx_strand_id
1 'polypeptide(L)'
;MTIKDPGYIETGAWADSGLAGYKGGKSRFSGKGGRAMFASPLNKAGEYTVYIYRVAHPSNDARQGIVINNGGGSESLVVDMRTGPSGWVELESYAFKGTKKEGVVVKPGSGISPARCSALMFVLATPER
;
A
#
# COMPACT_ATOMS: atom_id res chain seq x y z
N MET A 1 7.53 5.88 -1.59
CA MET A 1 8.16 4.55 -1.56
C MET A 1 7.64 3.67 -2.69
N THR A 2 8.45 2.75 -3.20
CA THR A 2 8.13 1.85 -4.30
C THR A 2 8.52 0.41 -3.97
N ILE A 3 8.06 -0.54 -4.80
CA ILE A 3 8.45 -1.95 -4.74
C ILE A 3 9.96 -2.21 -5.00
N LYS A 4 10.75 -1.18 -5.30
CA LYS A 4 12.22 -1.27 -5.46
C LYS A 4 12.98 -0.84 -4.20
N ASP A 5 12.29 -0.23 -3.23
CA ASP A 5 12.95 0.28 -2.03
C ASP A 5 13.28 -0.87 -1.07
N PRO A 6 14.39 -0.79 -0.31
CA PRO A 6 14.76 -1.85 0.65
C PRO A 6 13.71 -2.15 1.72
N GLY A 7 12.80 -1.21 1.98
CA GLY A 7 11.67 -1.38 2.90
C GLY A 7 10.50 -2.19 2.32
N TYR A 8 10.59 -2.64 1.06
CA TYR A 8 9.59 -3.51 0.45
C TYR A 8 9.94 -4.98 0.66
N ILE A 9 9.05 -5.73 1.32
CA ILE A 9 9.26 -7.15 1.63
C ILE A 9 7.99 -7.94 1.30
N GLU A 10 8.13 -8.97 0.46
CA GLU A 10 7.06 -9.90 0.11
C GLU A 10 7.14 -11.17 0.98
N THR A 11 5.99 -11.69 1.41
CA THR A 11 5.84 -13.04 1.95
C THR A 11 4.71 -13.78 1.23
N GLY A 12 4.87 -15.09 1.08
CA GLY A 12 3.99 -15.90 0.22
C GLY A 12 4.26 -15.67 -1.27
N ALA A 13 3.33 -16.10 -2.12
CA ALA A 13 3.50 -16.02 -3.57
C ALA A 13 3.26 -14.61 -4.10
N TRP A 14 4.20 -14.11 -4.91
CA TRP A 14 4.12 -12.85 -5.64
C TRP A 14 4.81 -12.98 -6.99
N ALA A 15 4.32 -12.26 -8.00
CA ALA A 15 4.85 -12.29 -9.35
C ALA A 15 4.89 -10.89 -10.00
N ASP A 16 5.75 -10.77 -11.01
CA ASP A 16 5.86 -9.57 -11.83
C ASP A 16 4.57 -9.40 -12.65
N SER A 17 4.01 -8.19 -12.64
CA SER A 17 2.89 -7.84 -13.50
C SER A 17 3.36 -7.27 -14.84
N GLY A 18 2.64 -7.58 -15.91
CA GLY A 18 2.76 -6.86 -17.18
C GLY A 18 2.13 -5.46 -17.16
N LEU A 19 1.46 -5.07 -16.07
CA LEU A 19 0.85 -3.75 -15.93
C LEU A 19 1.81 -2.75 -15.29
N ALA A 20 1.91 -1.58 -15.91
CA ALA A 20 2.74 -0.49 -15.41
C ALA A 20 2.23 0.04 -14.06
N GLY A 21 3.15 0.16 -13.12
CA GLY A 21 2.97 0.79 -11.82
C GLY A 21 3.25 2.30 -11.85
N TYR A 22 3.48 2.84 -10.66
CA TYR A 22 3.85 4.24 -10.48
C TYR A 22 5.01 4.67 -11.40
N LYS A 23 4.84 5.79 -12.11
CA LYS A 23 5.80 6.36 -13.07
C LYS A 23 6.29 5.38 -14.15
N GLY A 24 5.43 4.46 -14.59
CA GLY A 24 5.79 3.46 -15.60
C GLY A 24 6.69 2.34 -15.08
N GLY A 25 6.93 2.27 -13.76
CA GLY A 25 7.70 1.20 -13.14
C GLY A 25 6.98 -0.15 -13.18
N LYS A 26 7.64 -1.19 -12.65
CA LYS A 26 6.99 -2.49 -12.45
C LYS A 26 5.87 -2.39 -11.41
N SER A 27 4.89 -3.27 -11.51
CA SER A 27 3.96 -3.57 -10.42
C SER A 27 4.02 -5.07 -10.08
N ARG A 28 3.62 -5.42 -8.86
CA ARG A 28 3.62 -6.80 -8.36
C ARG A 28 2.19 -7.21 -8.05
N PHE A 29 1.88 -8.49 -8.26
CA PHE A 29 0.61 -9.05 -7.85
C PHE A 29 0.80 -10.32 -7.02
N SER A 30 -0.07 -10.51 -6.04
CA SER A 30 0.01 -11.62 -5.09
C SER A 30 -0.67 -12.87 -5.63
N GLY A 31 -0.18 -14.05 -5.25
CA GLY A 31 -0.98 -15.28 -5.20
C GLY A 31 -1.77 -15.41 -3.90
N LYS A 32 -2.39 -16.59 -3.69
CA LYS A 32 -3.12 -16.91 -2.46
C LYS A 32 -2.21 -16.76 -1.24
N GLY A 33 -2.69 -16.03 -0.23
CA GLY A 33 -1.96 -15.81 1.04
C GLY A 33 -0.79 -14.83 0.95
N GLY A 34 -0.53 -14.22 -0.21
CA GLY A 34 0.56 -13.25 -0.36
C GLY A 34 0.35 -11.99 0.48
N ARG A 35 1.44 -11.50 1.08
CA ARG A 35 1.49 -10.22 1.80
C ARG A 35 2.70 -9.42 1.35
N ALA A 36 2.56 -8.11 1.20
CA ALA A 36 3.66 -7.22 0.88
C ALA A 36 3.72 -6.10 1.90
N MET A 37 4.83 -6.00 2.61
CA MET A 37 5.12 -4.93 3.57
C MET A 37 5.86 -3.80 2.86
N PHE A 38 5.51 -2.58 3.21
CA PHE A 38 6.23 -1.36 2.88
C PHE A 38 6.58 -0.65 4.20
N ALA A 39 7.83 -0.75 4.63
CA ALA A 39 8.33 -0.11 5.84
C ALA A 39 8.40 1.41 5.69
N SER A 40 7.69 2.15 6.53
CA SER A 40 7.59 3.60 6.46
C SER A 40 8.96 4.29 6.60
N PRO A 41 9.30 5.29 5.77
CA PRO A 41 10.58 6.00 5.86
C PRO A 41 10.57 7.11 6.93
N LEU A 42 9.44 7.30 7.62
CA LEU A 42 9.19 8.42 8.52
C LEU A 42 10.12 8.39 9.74
N ASN A 43 10.74 9.53 10.02
CA ASN A 43 11.67 9.75 11.14
C ASN A 43 11.21 10.84 12.11
N LYS A 44 9.95 11.28 11.99
CA LYS A 44 9.33 12.32 12.81
C LYS A 44 7.88 11.94 13.09
N ALA A 45 7.48 12.01 14.36
CA ALA A 45 6.09 11.84 14.76
C ALA A 45 5.21 12.93 14.14
N GLY A 46 3.99 12.56 13.77
CA GLY A 46 3.03 13.47 13.16
C GLY A 46 1.85 12.75 12.55
N GLU A 47 0.86 13.53 12.13
CA GLU A 47 -0.24 13.02 11.32
C GLU A 47 0.19 12.97 9.86
N TYR A 48 0.04 11.80 9.23
CA TYR A 48 0.39 11.61 7.83
C TYR A 48 -0.78 11.00 7.07
N THR A 49 -1.15 11.63 5.97
CA THR A 49 -2.05 11.05 4.98
C THR A 49 -1.30 10.00 4.17
N VAL A 50 -1.86 8.80 4.13
CA VAL A 50 -1.29 7.66 3.40
C VAL A 50 -2.00 7.53 2.07
N TYR A 51 -1.23 7.35 0.99
CA TYR A 51 -1.74 7.12 -0.35
C TYR A 51 -1.19 5.82 -0.91
N ILE A 52 -2.01 5.07 -1.62
CA ILE A 52 -1.61 3.92 -2.42
C ILE A 52 -1.71 4.23 -3.91
N TYR A 53 -0.73 3.80 -4.69
CA TYR A 53 -0.83 3.90 -6.15
C TYR A 53 -1.68 2.75 -6.70
N ARG A 54 -2.88 3.05 -7.16
CA ARG A 54 -3.78 2.11 -7.84
C ARG A 54 -3.24 1.81 -9.24
N VAL A 55 -3.02 0.52 -9.50
CA VAL A 55 -2.86 -0.04 -10.84
C VAL A 55 -4.18 -0.71 -11.19
N ALA A 56 -5.12 0.08 -11.72
CA ALA A 56 -6.50 -0.35 -11.93
C ALA A 56 -6.57 -1.47 -12.97
N HIS A 57 -7.21 -2.59 -12.61
CA HIS A 57 -7.43 -3.71 -13.52
C HIS A 57 -8.57 -4.61 -13.02
N PRO A 58 -9.48 -5.08 -13.88
CA PRO A 58 -10.63 -5.90 -13.46
C PRO A 58 -10.28 -7.18 -12.69
N SER A 59 -9.07 -7.73 -12.93
CA SER A 59 -8.58 -8.93 -12.23
C SER A 59 -8.12 -8.69 -10.79
N ASN A 60 -8.02 -7.44 -10.33
CA ASN A 60 -7.58 -7.14 -8.98
C ASN A 60 -8.64 -7.53 -7.95
N ASP A 61 -8.21 -7.68 -6.70
CA ASP A 61 -9.14 -7.78 -5.58
C ASP A 61 -9.97 -6.50 -5.42
N ALA A 62 -11.30 -6.65 -5.39
CA ALA A 62 -12.26 -5.59 -5.12
C ALA A 62 -12.22 -5.12 -3.66
N ARG A 63 -11.62 -5.91 -2.77
CA ARG A 63 -11.51 -5.67 -1.34
C ARG A 63 -10.07 -5.85 -0.91
N GLN A 64 -9.09 -5.34 -1.67
CA GLN A 64 -7.68 -5.44 -1.32
C GLN A 64 -7.47 -4.94 0.11
N GLY A 65 -6.95 -5.81 0.97
CA GLY A 65 -6.72 -5.49 2.37
C GLY A 65 -5.46 -4.65 2.52
N ILE A 66 -5.59 -3.55 3.24
CA ILE A 66 -4.50 -2.68 3.65
C ILE A 66 -4.46 -2.67 5.18
N VAL A 67 -3.27 -2.88 5.76
CA VAL A 67 -3.05 -2.79 7.20
C VAL A 67 -2.00 -1.71 7.45
N ILE A 68 -2.38 -0.64 8.13
CA ILE A 68 -1.50 0.46 8.52
C ILE A 68 -0.98 0.17 9.93
N ASN A 69 0.34 0.09 10.11
CA ASN A 69 0.97 0.10 11.43
C ASN A 69 1.58 1.48 11.67
N ASN A 70 1.01 2.24 12.61
CA ASN A 70 1.40 3.61 12.94
C ASN A 70 2.33 3.71 14.16
N GLY A 71 2.78 2.57 14.70
CA GLY A 71 3.64 2.48 15.88
C GLY A 71 2.89 2.56 17.21
N GLY A 72 1.63 3.01 17.23
CA GLY A 72 0.72 2.94 18.37
C GLY A 72 -0.20 1.72 18.32
N GLY A 73 -0.47 1.21 17.13
CA GLY A 73 -1.31 0.04 16.87
C GLY A 73 -1.36 -0.27 15.38
N SER A 74 -2.40 -0.99 14.97
CA SER A 74 -2.65 -1.21 13.55
C SER A 74 -4.13 -1.04 13.21
N GLU A 75 -4.36 -0.46 12.04
CA GLU A 75 -5.68 -0.18 11.49
C GLU A 75 -5.80 -0.91 10.16
N SER A 76 -7.00 -1.41 9.85
CA SER A 76 -7.25 -2.18 8.64
C SER A 76 -8.37 -1.56 7.83
N LEU A 77 -8.13 -1.44 6.52
CA LEU A 77 -9.11 -0.98 5.57
C LEU A 77 -9.08 -1.85 4.30
N VAL A 78 -10.10 -1.71 3.48
CA VAL A 78 -10.21 -2.39 2.19
C VAL A 78 -10.37 -1.36 1.08
N VAL A 79 -9.70 -1.59 -0.05
CA VAL A 79 -9.74 -0.69 -1.21
C VAL A 79 -10.13 -1.49 -2.45
N ASP A 80 -11.07 -0.97 -3.24
CA ASP A 80 -11.35 -1.53 -4.57
C ASP A 80 -10.25 -1.09 -5.53
N MET A 81 -9.47 -2.06 -6.01
CA MET A 81 -8.35 -1.83 -6.92
C MET A 81 -8.71 -2.13 -8.39
N ARG A 82 -9.97 -2.42 -8.69
CA ARG A 82 -10.39 -2.85 -10.04
C ARG A 82 -10.74 -1.70 -10.97
N THR A 83 -11.41 -0.69 -10.42
CA THR A 83 -12.12 0.35 -11.18
C THR A 83 -11.52 1.73 -10.94
N GLY A 84 -11.87 2.69 -11.81
CA GLY A 84 -11.34 4.05 -11.79
C GLY A 84 -9.97 4.17 -12.47
N PRO A 85 -9.42 5.40 -12.54
CA PRO A 85 -8.11 5.62 -13.14
C PRO A 85 -6.99 5.01 -12.29
N SER A 86 -5.93 4.55 -12.96
CA SER A 86 -4.67 4.28 -12.27
C SER A 86 -4.07 5.60 -11.77
N GLY A 87 -3.61 5.64 -10.53
CA GLY A 87 -3.17 6.88 -9.89
C GLY A 87 -3.10 6.77 -8.37
N TRP A 88 -2.79 7.89 -7.71
CA TRP A 88 -2.80 7.97 -6.25
C TRP A 88 -4.23 7.94 -5.72
N VAL A 89 -4.48 7.02 -4.80
CA VAL A 89 -5.71 6.92 -4.03
C VAL A 89 -5.37 7.24 -2.59
N GLU A 90 -6.00 8.25 -2.04
CA GLU A 90 -5.95 8.54 -0.62
C GLU A 90 -6.56 7.39 0.15
N LEU A 91 -5.87 6.96 1.20
CA LEU A 91 -6.42 6.05 2.19
C LEU A 91 -7.09 6.91 3.25
N GLU A 92 -6.36 7.27 4.30
CA GLU A 92 -6.77 8.19 5.37
C GLU A 92 -5.51 8.80 6.01
N SER A 93 -5.70 9.67 7.00
CA SER A 93 -4.65 10.23 7.84
C SER A 93 -4.49 9.43 9.13
N TYR A 94 -3.25 9.16 9.53
CA TYR A 94 -2.93 8.42 10.76
C TYR A 94 -1.83 9.10 11.55
N ALA A 95 -1.89 9.02 12.87
CA ALA A 95 -0.84 9.51 13.77
C ALA A 95 0.34 8.51 13.83
N PHE A 96 1.42 8.78 13.09
CA PHE A 96 2.64 7.99 13.12
C PHE A 96 3.58 8.46 14.22
N LYS A 97 4.32 7.53 14.84
CA LYS A 97 5.38 7.83 15.82
C LYS A 97 6.71 8.27 15.18
N GLY A 98 6.91 8.02 13.88
CA GLY A 98 8.12 8.37 13.13
C GLY A 98 9.36 7.58 13.55
N THR A 99 9.20 6.29 13.86
CA THR A 99 10.26 5.43 14.40
C THR A 99 10.99 4.57 13.36
N LYS A 100 10.57 4.62 12.09
CA LYS A 100 10.99 3.72 10.99
C LYS A 100 10.68 2.23 11.23
N LYS A 101 9.89 1.91 12.26
CA LYS A 101 9.36 0.55 12.52
C LYS A 101 7.91 0.40 12.09
N GLU A 102 7.30 1.50 11.64
CA GLU A 102 5.96 1.55 11.06
C GLU A 102 5.94 1.08 9.61
N GLY A 103 4.74 0.91 9.05
CA GLY A 103 4.60 0.57 7.65
C GLY A 103 3.19 0.22 7.25
N VAL A 104 3.07 -0.27 6.02
CA VAL A 104 1.80 -0.68 5.43
C VAL A 104 1.92 -2.07 4.85
N VAL A 105 0.98 -2.95 5.18
CA VAL A 105 0.87 -4.26 4.56
C VAL A 105 -0.27 -4.27 3.55
N VAL A 106 0.03 -4.74 2.35
CA VAL A 106 -0.93 -5.05 1.28
C VAL A 106 -1.15 -6.55 1.19
N LYS A 107 -2.40 -6.99 1.11
CA LYS A 107 -2.79 -8.41 0.99
C LYS A 107 -4.10 -8.60 0.22
N PRO A 108 -4.35 -9.77 -0.39
CA PRO A 108 -5.70 -10.14 -0.82
C PRO A 108 -6.68 -10.03 0.36
N GLY A 109 -7.87 -9.48 0.11
CA GLY A 109 -8.93 -9.43 1.11
C GLY A 109 -10.04 -10.44 0.83
N SER A 110 -10.31 -10.74 -0.43
CA SER A 110 -11.24 -11.80 -0.86
C SER A 110 -10.63 -13.20 -0.74
N GLY A 111 -9.30 -13.31 -0.74
CA GLY A 111 -8.58 -14.60 -0.78
C GLY A 111 -8.64 -15.33 -2.12
N ILE A 112 -9.34 -14.77 -3.12
CA ILE A 112 -9.50 -15.33 -4.46
C ILE A 112 -8.73 -14.48 -5.47
N SER A 113 -9.00 -13.17 -5.49
CA SER A 113 -8.38 -12.26 -6.45
C SER A 113 -7.06 -11.71 -5.91
N PRO A 114 -6.07 -11.46 -6.79
CA PRO A 114 -4.77 -10.94 -6.38
C PRO A 114 -4.89 -9.51 -5.85
N ALA A 115 -4.16 -9.23 -4.77
CA ALA A 115 -3.75 -7.87 -4.48
C ALA A 115 -2.66 -7.43 -5.47
N ARG A 116 -2.63 -6.14 -5.79
CA ARG A 116 -1.62 -5.52 -6.64
C ARG A 116 -1.06 -4.27 -5.98
N CYS A 117 0.25 -4.08 -6.06
CA CYS A 117 0.93 -2.91 -5.52
C CYS A 117 2.10 -2.46 -6.41
N SER A 118 2.45 -1.18 -6.28
CA SER A 118 3.61 -0.59 -6.96
C SER A 118 4.29 0.50 -6.13
N ALA A 119 3.51 1.33 -5.43
CA ALA A 119 4.02 2.41 -4.61
C ALA A 119 3.05 2.82 -3.49
N LEU A 120 3.63 3.40 -2.45
CA LEU A 120 2.93 4.10 -1.35
C LEU A 120 3.58 5.46 -1.12
N MET A 121 2.79 6.39 -0.61
CA MET A 121 3.24 7.74 -0.28
C MET A 121 2.67 8.12 1.09
N PHE A 122 3.49 8.81 1.88
CA PHE A 122 3.13 9.37 3.18
C PHE A 122 3.35 10.87 3.05
N VAL A 123 2.31 11.66 3.28
CA VAL A 123 2.37 13.12 3.22
C VAL A 123 2.05 13.64 4.61
N LEU A 124 2.90 14.49 5.17
CA LEU A 124 2.61 15.13 6.45
C LEU A 124 1.33 15.94 6.28
N ALA A 125 0.30 15.64 7.07
CA ALA A 125 -0.92 16.41 7.08
C ALA A 125 -0.58 17.81 7.60
N THR A 126 -0.87 18.83 6.80
CA THR A 126 -0.95 20.19 7.33
C THR A 126 -2.25 20.30 8.12
N PRO A 127 -2.24 20.88 9.33
CA PRO A 127 -3.48 21.16 10.04
C PRO A 127 -4.42 21.93 9.11
N GLU A 128 -5.68 21.54 9.04
CA GLU A 128 -6.70 22.38 8.43
C GLU A 128 -6.66 23.74 9.14
N ARG A 129 -6.58 24.81 8.34
CA ARG A 129 -6.46 26.19 8.84
C ARG A 129 -7.72 26.66 9.54
#